data_AF-A0A8B9NXR2-F1
#
_entry.id   AF-A0A8B9NXR2-F1
#
_cell.length_a   1.000
_cell.length_b   1.000
_cell.length_c   1.000
_cell.angle_alpha   90.00
_cell.angle_beta   90.00
_cell.angle_gamma   90.00
#
_symmetry.space_group_name_H-M   'P 1'
#
loop_
_entity.id
_entity.type
_entity.pdbx_description
1 polymer ?
#
loop_
_entity_poly.entity_id
_entity_poly.type
_entity_poly.pdbx_seq_one_letter_code
_entity_poly.pdbx_strand_id
1 'polypeptide(L)'
;METVLKSHCDEQHPHEAEDFHRKHEQNNKLSGIKKDIEKLYEAVPQLVNVFKIKEKIGEGTFSSVYLATAQLQTGYEEKMALKHLIPTSHPLRIAAELQCLTVAGTF
;
A
#
# COMPACT_ATOMS: atom_id res chain seq x y z
N MET A 1 -0.94 -2.93 -64.98
CA MET A 1 0.07 -2.42 -64.03
C MET A 1 -0.29 -2.98 -62.66
N GLU A 2 0.05 -4.25 -62.41
CA GLU A 2 1.35 -4.71 -61.88
C GLU A 2 1.60 -4.22 -60.45
N THR A 3 1.97 -5.00 -59.43
CA THR A 3 1.99 -6.46 -59.16
C THR A 3 2.34 -6.60 -57.66
N VAL A 4 1.67 -7.55 -56.97
CA VAL A 4 2.23 -8.58 -56.07
C VAL A 4 3.35 -8.19 -55.08
N LEU A 5 3.11 -8.30 -53.77
CA LEU A 5 3.72 -9.32 -52.90
C LEU A 5 3.17 -9.35 -51.46
N LYS A 6 3.13 -10.58 -50.95
CA LYS A 6 2.56 -11.11 -49.71
C LYS A 6 3.70 -11.36 -48.71
N SER A 7 3.47 -11.23 -47.40
CA SER A 7 4.15 -12.09 -46.41
C SER A 7 3.42 -12.10 -45.06
N HIS A 8 3.19 -13.31 -44.56
CA HIS A 8 2.81 -13.67 -43.20
C HIS A 8 4.08 -14.18 -42.47
N CYS A 9 3.95 -14.67 -41.23
CA CYS A 9 4.95 -15.26 -40.32
C CYS A 9 5.67 -14.25 -39.42
N ASP A 10 5.99 -14.46 -38.15
CA ASP A 10 5.66 -15.42 -37.07
C ASP A 10 6.33 -14.84 -35.78
N GLU A 11 5.91 -15.29 -34.61
CA GLU A 11 6.61 -15.29 -33.30
C GLU A 11 7.55 -14.13 -32.86
N GLN A 12 7.23 -13.51 -31.71
CA GLN A 12 7.82 -13.83 -30.39
C GLN A 12 7.87 -12.60 -29.46
N HIS A 13 7.31 -12.80 -28.28
CA HIS A 13 7.56 -12.04 -27.07
C HIS A 13 9.07 -12.09 -26.74
N PRO A 14 9.65 -11.03 -26.15
CA PRO A 14 10.06 -11.25 -24.76
C PRO A 14 9.67 -10.11 -23.82
N HIS A 15 9.23 -10.55 -22.64
CA HIS A 15 9.06 -9.82 -21.41
C HIS A 15 10.46 -9.36 -20.93
N GLU A 16 10.47 -8.55 -19.88
CA GLU A 16 11.60 -8.38 -18.95
C GLU A 16 12.57 -7.23 -19.25
N ALA A 17 12.15 -5.99 -18.97
CA ALA A 17 13.12 -4.90 -18.83
C ALA A 17 12.69 -3.73 -17.91
N GLU A 18 11.91 -3.93 -16.84
CA GLU A 18 11.50 -2.80 -15.96
C GLU A 18 11.52 -3.12 -14.44
N ASP A 19 12.22 -4.16 -13.95
CA ASP A 19 12.18 -4.54 -12.51
C ASP A 19 13.51 -4.41 -11.74
N PHE A 20 14.60 -3.98 -12.39
CA PHE A 20 15.93 -4.01 -11.75
C PHE A 20 16.37 -2.71 -11.05
N HIS A 21 15.70 -1.57 -11.29
CA HIS A 21 16.07 -0.30 -10.65
C HIS A 21 15.47 -0.10 -9.25
N ARG A 22 14.45 -0.88 -8.85
CA ARG A 22 13.76 -0.67 -7.55
C ARG A 22 14.50 -1.25 -6.34
N LYS A 23 15.49 -2.12 -6.56
CA LYS A 23 16.06 -2.96 -5.49
C LYS A 23 17.14 -2.27 -4.64
N HIS A 24 17.82 -1.23 -5.15
CA HIS A 24 18.94 -0.63 -4.41
C HIS A 24 18.53 0.50 -3.45
N GLU A 25 17.47 1.26 -3.75
CA GLU A 25 16.93 2.30 -2.83
C GLU A 25 16.01 1.74 -1.73
N GLN A 26 15.47 0.54 -1.92
CA GLN A 26 14.57 -0.11 -0.94
C GLN A 26 15.27 -0.43 0.38
N ASN A 27 16.58 -0.74 0.35
CA ASN A 27 17.28 -1.29 1.51
C ASN A 27 17.54 -0.24 2.60
N ASN A 28 17.78 1.02 2.23
CA ASN A 28 18.00 2.10 3.20
C ASN A 28 16.66 2.66 3.75
N LYS A 29 15.62 2.69 2.89
CA LYS A 29 14.25 3.10 3.28
C LYS A 29 13.60 2.10 4.24
N LEU A 30 13.94 0.81 4.13
CA LEU A 30 13.45 -0.27 5.00
C LEU A 30 13.78 -0.07 6.47
N SER A 31 14.94 0.51 6.81
CA SER A 31 15.31 0.75 8.21
C SER A 31 14.48 1.85 8.87
N GLY A 32 14.15 2.90 8.12
CA GLY A 32 13.28 3.99 8.58
C GLY A 32 11.85 3.53 8.78
N ILE A 33 11.33 2.74 7.82
CA ILE A 33 9.97 2.21 7.88
C ILE A 33 9.78 1.30 9.10
N LYS A 34 10.77 0.47 9.46
CA LYS A 34 10.70 -0.38 10.65
C LYS A 34 10.55 0.44 11.94
N LYS A 35 11.30 1.55 12.07
CA LYS A 35 11.18 2.46 13.21
C LYS A 35 9.82 3.15 13.26
N ASP A 36 9.24 3.51 12.12
CA ASP A 36 7.89 4.09 12.07
C ASP A 36 6.82 3.07 12.47
N ILE A 37 6.98 1.81 12.07
CA ILE A 37 6.09 0.71 12.47
C ILE A 37 6.19 0.46 13.99
N GLU A 38 7.40 0.46 14.55
CA GLU A 38 7.60 0.35 16.00
C GLU A 38 6.91 1.49 16.75
N LYS A 39 7.10 2.75 16.32
CA LYS A 39 6.42 3.91 16.90
C LYS A 39 4.89 3.83 16.77
N LEU A 40 4.39 3.26 15.68
CA LEU A 40 2.96 3.05 15.49
C LEU A 40 2.40 2.04 16.51
N TYR A 41 3.15 0.96 16.78
CA TYR A 41 2.79 0.01 17.83
C TYR A 41 2.93 0.61 19.24
N GLU A 42 3.91 1.47 19.48
CA GLU A 42 4.02 2.20 20.76
C GLU A 42 2.86 3.17 20.96
N ALA A 43 2.47 3.90 19.91
CA ALA A 43 1.36 4.85 19.95
C ALA A 43 0.01 4.14 20.11
N VAL A 44 -0.17 2.97 19.48
CA VAL A 44 -1.41 2.21 19.53
C VAL A 44 -1.10 0.71 19.71
N PRO A 45 -0.85 0.25 20.97
CA PRO A 45 -0.43 -1.12 21.25
C PRO A 45 -1.46 -2.19 20.87
N GLN A 46 -2.73 -1.80 20.71
CA GLN A 46 -3.79 -2.69 20.26
C GLN A 46 -3.57 -3.22 18.84
N LEU A 47 -2.84 -2.47 18.00
CA LEU A 47 -2.54 -2.90 16.63
C LEU A 47 -1.70 -4.18 16.62
N VAL A 48 -0.81 -4.40 17.61
CA VAL A 48 0.08 -5.58 17.66
C VAL A 48 -0.71 -6.89 17.67
N ASN A 49 -1.85 -6.90 18.36
CA ASN A 49 -2.64 -8.11 18.53
C ASN A 49 -3.64 -8.34 17.39
N VAL A 50 -4.03 -7.27 16.68
CA VAL A 50 -5.08 -7.33 15.65
C VAL A 50 -4.49 -7.34 14.25
N PHE A 51 -3.39 -6.62 14.04
CA PHE A 51 -2.84 -6.32 12.71
C PHE A 51 -1.36 -6.70 12.62
N LYS A 52 -1.03 -7.47 11.60
CA LYS A 52 0.35 -7.75 11.21
C LYS A 52 0.78 -6.82 10.08
N ILE A 53 1.48 -5.75 10.43
CA ILE A 53 1.97 -4.76 9.47
C ILE A 53 3.12 -5.37 8.64
N LYS A 54 2.98 -5.36 7.31
CA LYS A 54 3.96 -5.90 6.35
C LYS A 54 4.91 -4.82 5.84
N GLU A 55 4.35 -3.74 5.27
CA GLU A 55 5.14 -2.67 4.65
C GLU A 55 4.38 -1.34 4.59
N LYS A 56 5.10 -0.24 4.35
CA LYS A 56 4.51 1.08 4.10
C LYS A 56 4.21 1.21 2.60
N ILE A 57 2.93 1.33 2.27
CA ILE A 57 2.45 1.41 0.88
C ILE A 57 2.16 2.84 0.42
N GLY A 58 2.02 3.79 1.34
CA GLY A 58 1.72 5.18 1.02
C GLY A 58 2.30 6.16 2.03
N GLU A 59 2.68 7.33 1.54
CA GLU A 59 3.21 8.42 2.34
C GLU A 59 2.65 9.74 1.82
N GLY A 60 2.06 10.53 2.72
CA GLY A 60 1.55 11.86 2.42
C GLY A 60 1.80 12.80 3.58
N THR A 61 1.62 14.10 3.33
CA THR A 61 1.90 15.17 4.29
C THR A 61 1.15 15.01 5.61
N PHE A 62 -0.06 14.46 5.56
CA PHE A 62 -0.95 14.32 6.72
C PHE A 62 -1.10 12.87 7.18
N SER A 63 -0.53 11.90 6.46
CA SER A 63 -0.71 10.49 6.81
C SER A 63 0.32 9.56 6.19
N SER A 64 0.61 8.47 6.89
CA SER A 64 1.30 7.30 6.33
C SER A 64 0.35 6.13 6.23
N VAL A 65 0.41 5.37 5.14
CA VAL A 65 -0.43 4.20 4.89
C VAL A 65 0.42 2.94 4.87
N TYR A 66 0.03 1.95 5.66
CA TYR A 66 0.72 0.67 5.79
C TYR A 66 -0.19 -0.47 5.36
N LEU A 67 0.37 -1.46 4.68
CA LEU A 67 -0.30 -2.72 4.42
C LEU A 67 -0.20 -3.59 5.66
N ALA A 68 -1.35 -4.02 6.17
CA ALA A 68 -1.43 -4.96 7.27
C ALA A 68 -2.32 -6.14 6.93
N THR A 69 -2.16 -7.23 7.65
CA THR A 69 -3.10 -8.35 7.61
C THR A 69 -3.75 -8.53 8.96
N ALA A 70 -5.07 -8.75 8.96
CA ALA A 70 -5.85 -9.02 10.16
C ALA A 70 -6.50 -10.39 10.04
N GLN A 71 -6.51 -11.16 11.12
CA GLN A 71 -7.34 -12.36 11.18
C GLN A 71 -8.74 -11.98 11.62
N LEU A 72 -9.72 -12.20 10.76
CA LEU A 72 -11.11 -12.08 11.14
C LEU A 72 -11.51 -13.25 12.03
N GLN A 73 -12.53 -13.05 12.87
CA GLN A 73 -13.10 -14.09 13.73
C GLN A 73 -13.59 -15.32 12.91
N THR A 74 -13.91 -15.12 11.63
CA THR A 74 -14.29 -16.17 10.68
C THR A 74 -13.11 -17.04 10.20
N GLY A 75 -11.88 -16.77 10.67
CA GLY A 75 -10.67 -17.55 10.36
C GLY A 75 -9.94 -17.15 9.07
N TYR A 76 -10.44 -16.15 8.34
CA TYR A 76 -9.82 -15.65 7.12
C TYR A 76 -8.85 -14.49 7.42
N GLU A 77 -7.69 -14.51 6.76
CA GLU A 77 -6.75 -13.39 6.77
C GLU A 77 -7.16 -12.38 5.70
N GLU A 78 -7.46 -11.15 6.11
CA GLU A 78 -7.77 -10.05 5.20
C GLU A 78 -6.65 -9.02 5.18
N LYS A 79 -6.35 -8.52 3.97
CA LYS A 79 -5.38 -7.45 3.76
C LYS A 79 -6.09 -6.11 3.96
N MET A 80 -5.57 -5.29 4.86
CA MET A 80 -6.11 -3.98 5.20
C MET A 80 -5.06 -2.90 5.02
N ALA A 81 -5.52 -1.69 4.68
CA ALA A 81 -4.70 -0.50 4.64
C ALA A 81 -4.86 0.28 5.95
N LEU A 82 -3.80 0.34 6.75
CA LEU A 82 -3.75 1.13 7.97
C LEU A 82 -3.24 2.54 7.66
N LYS A 83 -4.13 3.53 7.76
CA LYS A 83 -3.78 4.96 7.62
C LYS A 83 -3.49 5.56 8.99
N HIS A 84 -2.22 5.83 9.26
CA HIS A 84 -1.78 6.59 10.43
C HIS A 84 -1.80 8.09 10.10
N LEU A 85 -2.67 8.84 10.77
CA LEU A 85 -2.78 10.29 10.62
C LEU A 85 -1.72 10.99 11.47
N ILE A 86 -1.00 11.96 10.89
CA ILE A 86 0.01 12.72 11.61
C ILE A 86 -0.69 13.67 12.61
N PRO A 87 -0.22 13.78 13.87
CA PRO A 87 -0.87 14.54 14.95
C PRO A 87 -1.07 16.04 14.69
N THR A 88 -0.45 16.60 13.65
CA THR A 88 -0.65 17.99 13.22
C THR A 88 -2.04 18.22 12.60
N SER A 89 -2.82 17.15 12.43
CA SER A 89 -4.20 17.22 11.94
C SER A 89 -5.14 17.68 13.05
N HIS A 90 -5.88 18.77 12.81
CA HIS A 90 -6.91 19.24 13.74
C HIS A 90 -7.96 18.15 13.98
N PRO A 91 -8.44 17.91 15.23
CA PRO A 91 -9.38 16.82 15.52
C PRO A 91 -10.65 16.84 14.64
N LEU A 92 -11.11 18.04 14.28
CA LEU A 92 -12.23 18.24 13.38
C LEU A 92 -11.98 17.64 11.98
N ARG A 93 -10.76 17.73 11.44
CA ARG A 93 -10.39 17.13 10.15
C ARG A 93 -10.46 15.61 10.22
N ILE A 94 -9.98 15.02 11.32
CA ILE A 94 -10.03 13.56 11.54
C ILE A 94 -11.48 13.08 11.56
N ALA A 95 -12.34 13.75 12.33
CA ALA A 95 -13.76 13.43 12.39
C ALA A 95 -14.44 13.55 11.02
N ALA A 96 -14.14 14.60 10.26
CA ALA A 96 -14.68 14.77 8.91
C ALA A 96 -14.22 13.66 7.95
N GLU A 97 -12.94 13.27 7.97
CA GLU A 97 -12.43 12.17 7.15
C GLU A 97 -13.13 10.84 7.50
N LEU A 98 -13.28 10.53 8.79
CA LEU A 98 -14.00 9.34 9.26
C LEU A 98 -15.47 9.37 8.87
N GLN A 99 -16.11 10.54 8.94
CA GLN A 99 -17.50 10.72 8.53
C GLN A 99 -17.66 10.48 7.03
N CYS A 100 -16.79 11.03 6.18
CA CYS A 100 -16.82 10.79 4.75
C CYS A 100 -16.66 9.30 4.43
N LEU A 101 -15.72 8.60 5.08
CA LEU A 101 -15.52 7.16 4.90
C LEU A 101 -16.75 6.35 5.32
N THR A 102 -17.41 6.74 6.40
CA THR A 102 -18.59 6.00 6.91
C THR A 102 -19.83 6.28 6.06
N VAL A 103 -20.08 7.53 5.69
CA VAL A 103 -21.30 7.94 4.98
C VAL A 103 -21.24 7.57 3.50
N ALA A 104 -20.08 7.74 2.85
CA ALA A 104 -19.91 7.46 1.42
C ALA A 104 -19.41 6.04 1.14
N GLY A 105 -18.85 5.33 2.13
CA GLY A 105 -18.32 3.97 2.00
C GLY A 105 -19.35 2.86 2.21
N THR A 106 -20.54 3.16 2.74
CA THR A 106 -21.71 2.27 2.68
C THR A 106 -22.34 2.36 1.30
N PHE A 107 -22.12 1.34 0.48
CA PHE A 107 -22.84 1.09 -0.76
C PHE A 107 -23.88 -0.01 -0.52
#